data_AF-A0A1S9SW00-F1
#
_entry.id   AF-A0A1S9SW00-F1
#
_cell.length_a   1.000
_cell.length_b   1.000
_cell.length_c   1.000
_cell.angle_alpha   90.00
_cell.angle_beta   90.00
_cell.angle_gamma   90.00
#
_symmetry.space_group_name_H-M   'P 1'
#
loop_
_entity.id
_entity.type
_entity.pdbx_description
1 polymer ?
#
loop_
_entity_poly.entity_id
_entity_poly.type
_entity_poly.pdbx_seq_one_letter_code
_entity_poly.pdbx_strand_id
1 'polypeptide(L)'
;MKENSVKLNNITAWMIFNVFTMDDSFIEEIEVSCGEDIESFMKMYLNEHWNELFETKSYLRDICDASFQGIQLKASDEKEQHVCCVDLLNGARHSSVVIDMKALGDVNADKIKKIREIINS
;
A
#
# COMPACT_ATOMS: atom_id res chain seq x y z
N MET A 1 12.12 6.20 -31.87
CA MET A 1 12.11 4.96 -31.06
C MET A 1 10.90 5.04 -30.14
N LYS A 2 9.92 4.14 -30.25
CA LYS A 2 8.78 4.12 -29.32
C LYS A 2 9.27 3.53 -28.00
N GLU A 3 9.12 4.27 -26.90
CA GLU A 3 9.28 3.72 -25.56
C GLU A 3 8.32 2.54 -25.41
N ASN A 4 8.84 1.36 -25.07
CA ASN A 4 8.01 0.24 -24.64
C ASN A 4 7.47 0.59 -23.25
N SER A 5 6.33 1.28 -23.22
CA SER A 5 5.60 1.56 -21.99
C SER A 5 4.70 0.36 -21.68
N VAL A 6 5.05 -0.43 -20.66
CA VAL A 6 4.09 -1.36 -20.05
C VAL A 6 2.99 -0.52 -19.39
N LYS A 7 1.73 -0.80 -19.73
CA LYS A 7 0.59 -0.10 -19.15
C LYS A 7 0.13 -0.83 -17.89
N LEU A 8 0.34 -0.20 -16.73
CA LEU A 8 -0.23 -0.63 -15.46
C LEU A 8 -1.61 0.01 -15.34
N ASN A 9 -2.66 -0.78 -15.58
CA ASN A 9 -4.04 -0.27 -15.64
C ASN A 9 -4.82 -0.55 -14.35
N ASN A 10 -4.37 -1.52 -13.56
CA ASN A 10 -5.03 -1.91 -12.32
C ASN A 10 -4.28 -1.24 -11.17
N ILE A 11 -4.91 -0.23 -10.56
CA ILE A 11 -4.36 0.47 -9.40
C ILE A 11 -5.27 0.17 -8.23
N THR A 12 -4.69 -0.41 -7.18
CA THR A 12 -5.37 -0.64 -5.91
C THR A 12 -4.57 0.02 -4.81
N ALA A 13 -5.28 0.61 -3.84
CA ALA A 13 -4.67 1.22 -2.67
C ALA A 13 -5.31 0.67 -1.41
N TRP A 14 -4.50 0.55 -0.35
CA TRP A 14 -4.96 0.09 0.95
C TRP A 14 -4.47 1.03 2.04
N MET A 15 -5.33 1.29 3.01
CA MET A 15 -4.95 1.85 4.30
C MET A 15 -4.53 0.70 5.23
N ILE A 16 -3.36 0.84 5.84
CA ILE A 16 -2.75 -0.20 6.67
C ILE A 16 -2.91 0.21 8.14
N PHE A 17 -3.47 -0.68 8.95
CA PHE A 17 -3.65 -0.51 10.38
C PHE A 17 -2.97 -1.64 11.13
N ASN A 18 -2.35 -1.32 12.26
CA ASN A 18 -2.01 -2.32 13.26
C ASN A 18 -3.13 -2.33 14.30
N VAL A 19 -3.86 -3.43 14.40
CA VAL A 19 -5.03 -3.58 15.26
C VAL A 19 -4.62 -4.35 16.50
N PHE A 20 -5.02 -3.84 17.66
CA PHE A 20 -4.71 -4.42 18.96
C PHE A 20 -5.99 -4.97 19.58
N THR A 21 -5.95 -6.22 20.00
CA THR A 21 -6.98 -6.85 20.82
C THR A 21 -6.42 -7.11 22.22
N MET A 22 -7.24 -7.69 23.10
CA MET A 22 -6.79 -8.03 24.45
C MET A 22 -5.63 -9.05 24.46
N ASP A 23 -5.59 -9.93 23.46
CA ASP A 23 -4.68 -11.09 23.45
C ASP A 23 -3.63 -11.04 22.33
N ASP A 24 -3.79 -10.19 21.31
CA ASP A 24 -2.91 -10.18 20.13
C ASP A 24 -2.84 -8.82 19.41
N SER A 25 -1.91 -8.70 18.46
CA SER A 25 -1.83 -7.60 17.50
C SER A 25 -1.59 -8.12 16.08
N PHE A 26 -2.31 -7.59 15.11
CA PHE A 26 -2.17 -7.99 13.70
C PHE A 26 -2.40 -6.82 12.75
N ILE A 27 -1.94 -6.99 11.51
CA ILE A 27 -2.10 -5.99 10.46
C ILE A 27 -3.45 -6.21 9.76
N GLU A 28 -4.21 -5.13 9.61
CA GLU A 28 -5.40 -5.09 8.77
C GLU A 28 -5.26 -4.07 7.64
N GLU A 29 -5.78 -4.46 6.48
CA GLU A 29 -5.70 -3.71 5.24
C GLU A 29 -7.11 -3.37 4.76
N ILE A 30 -7.40 -2.08 4.62
CA ILE A 30 -8.68 -1.60 4.12
C ILE A 30 -8.47 -1.04 2.72
N GLU A 31 -9.06 -1.70 1.72
CA GLU A 31 -9.00 -1.24 0.33
C GLU A 31 -9.73 0.11 0.18
N VAL A 32 -9.10 1.04 -0.52
CA VAL A 32 -9.65 2.37 -0.82
C VAL A 32 -9.68 2.59 -2.33
N SER A 33 -10.83 3.04 -2.84
CA SER A 33 -11.05 3.26 -4.27
C SER A 33 -10.93 4.73 -4.66
N CYS A 34 -11.18 5.65 -3.72
CA CYS A 34 -11.10 7.09 -3.95
C CYS A 34 -10.73 7.88 -2.68
N GLY A 35 -10.56 9.19 -2.81
CA GLY A 35 -10.23 10.06 -1.68
C GLY A 35 -11.35 10.19 -0.64
N GLU A 36 -12.62 10.03 -1.05
CA GLU A 36 -13.77 10.07 -0.14
C GLU A 36 -13.75 8.89 0.84
N ASP A 37 -13.32 7.71 0.37
CA ASP A 37 -13.15 6.51 1.19
C ASP A 37 -12.11 6.75 2.30
N ILE A 38 -10.97 7.34 1.94
CA ILE A 38 -9.88 7.64 2.89
C ILE A 38 -10.37 8.60 3.97
N GLU A 39 -11.07 9.67 3.60
CA GLU A 39 -11.58 10.64 4.59
C GLU A 39 -12.60 9.98 5.53
N SER A 40 -13.49 9.15 4.99
CA SER A 40 -14.49 8.41 5.77
C SER A 40 -13.82 7.47 6.78
N PHE A 41 -12.87 6.64 6.33
CA PHE A 41 -12.15 5.71 7.20
C PHE A 41 -11.28 6.43 8.23
N MET A 42 -10.63 7.53 7.87
CA MET A 42 -9.88 8.35 8.83
C MET A 42 -10.78 8.98 9.89
N LYS A 43 -12.01 9.39 9.54
CA LYS A 43 -12.99 9.87 10.54
C LYS A 43 -13.42 8.76 11.48
N MET A 44 -13.70 7.56 10.97
CA MET A 44 -14.01 6.40 11.81
C MET A 44 -12.84 6.08 12.74
N TYR A 45 -11.61 6.13 12.22
CA TYR A 45 -10.38 5.93 12.98
C TYR A 45 -10.22 6.93 14.12
N LEU A 46 -10.34 8.23 13.83
CA LEU A 46 -10.16 9.30 14.82
C LEU A 46 -11.26 9.32 15.89
N ASN A 47 -12.45 8.81 15.57
CA ASN A 47 -13.56 8.69 16.51
C ASN A 47 -13.61 7.32 17.22
N GLU A 48 -12.63 6.44 16.99
CA GLU A 48 -12.54 5.12 17.60
C GLU A 48 -13.74 4.20 17.26
N HIS A 49 -14.35 4.38 16.08
CA HIS A 49 -15.45 3.54 15.59
C HIS A 49 -14.92 2.23 14.98
N TRP A 50 -14.24 1.40 15.80
CA TRP A 50 -13.54 0.20 15.33
C TRP A 50 -14.45 -0.81 14.63
N ASN A 51 -15.65 -1.01 15.16
CA ASN A 51 -16.59 -1.96 14.56
C ASN A 51 -16.99 -1.53 13.14
N GLU A 52 -17.19 -0.24 12.89
CA GLU A 52 -17.53 0.29 11.56
C GLU A 52 -16.31 0.28 10.64
N LEU A 53 -15.14 0.62 11.17
CA LEU A 53 -13.89 0.66 10.41
C LEU A 53 -13.45 -0.72 9.91
N PHE A 54 -13.67 -1.77 10.72
CA PHE A 54 -13.21 -3.13 10.44
C PHE A 54 -14.38 -4.13 10.21
N GLU A 55 -15.58 -3.61 9.94
CA GLU A 55 -16.88 -4.32 10.00
C GLU A 55 -16.98 -5.56 9.10
N THR A 56 -16.19 -5.59 8.03
CA THR A 56 -16.15 -6.73 7.08
C THR A 56 -15.58 -8.01 7.68
N LYS A 57 -14.95 -7.96 8.87
CA LYS A 57 -14.29 -9.11 9.48
C LYS A 57 -14.90 -9.47 10.83
N SER A 58 -15.89 -10.37 10.77
CA SER A 58 -16.73 -10.83 11.89
C SER A 58 -15.99 -11.44 13.10
N TYR A 59 -14.68 -11.71 12.98
CA TYR A 59 -13.83 -12.22 14.05
C TYR A 59 -13.19 -11.11 14.93
N LEU A 60 -13.38 -9.85 14.58
CA LEU A 60 -12.75 -8.69 15.23
C LEU A 60 -13.62 -8.02 16.30
N ARG A 61 -14.23 -8.81 17.20
CA ARG A 61 -15.20 -8.27 18.17
C ARG A 61 -14.59 -7.53 19.36
N ASP A 62 -13.31 -7.76 19.64
CA ASP A 62 -12.63 -7.27 20.85
C ASP A 62 -11.42 -6.38 20.49
N ILE A 63 -11.63 -5.38 19.64
CA ILE A 63 -10.60 -4.39 19.31
C ILE A 63 -10.48 -3.39 20.47
N CYS A 64 -9.29 -3.32 21.05
CA CYS A 64 -8.95 -2.37 22.10
C CYS A 64 -8.45 -1.04 21.54
N ASP A 65 -7.64 -1.11 20.48
CA ASP A 65 -7.01 0.06 19.85
C ASP A 65 -6.59 -0.26 18.41
N ALA A 66 -6.31 0.78 17.63
CA ALA A 66 -5.70 0.66 16.31
C ALA A 66 -4.68 1.79 16.10
N SER A 67 -3.59 1.45 15.43
CA SER A 67 -2.59 2.42 14.99
C SER A 67 -2.52 2.45 13.48
N PHE A 68 -2.82 3.61 12.88
CA PHE A 68 -2.65 3.83 11.45
C PHE A 68 -1.16 3.74 11.08
N GLN A 69 -0.82 2.77 10.23
CA GLN A 69 0.55 2.51 9.79
C GLN A 69 0.87 3.20 8.48
N GLY A 70 -0.10 3.54 7.63
CA GLY A 70 0.16 4.24 6.37
C GLY A 70 -0.68 3.73 5.20
N ILE A 71 -0.20 3.98 3.99
CA ILE A 71 -0.90 3.60 2.75
C ILE A 71 0.02 2.74 1.90
N GLN A 72 -0.52 1.66 1.35
CA GLN A 72 0.11 0.85 0.31
C GLN A 72 -0.61 1.05 -1.01
N LEU A 73 0.14 1.13 -2.12
CA LEU A 73 -0.39 1.17 -3.47
C LEU A 73 0.22 0.04 -4.30
N LYS A 74 -0.61 -0.70 -5.02
CA LYS A 74 -0.21 -1.70 -6.03
C LYS A 74 -0.72 -1.23 -7.39
N ALA A 75 0.19 -1.14 -8.35
CA ALA A 75 -0.14 -0.95 -9.75
C ALA A 75 0.29 -2.20 -10.54
N SER A 76 -0.63 -2.84 -11.24
CA SER A 76 -0.36 -4.04 -12.04
C SER A 76 -0.91 -3.97 -13.47
N ASP A 77 -0.37 -4.81 -14.35
CA ASP A 77 -1.00 -5.10 -15.63
C ASP A 77 -2.21 -6.04 -15.47
N GLU A 78 -2.99 -6.21 -16.55
CA GLU A 78 -4.21 -7.04 -16.55
C GLU A 78 -3.96 -8.53 -16.19
N LYS A 79 -2.72 -9.00 -16.34
CA LYS A 79 -2.33 -10.40 -16.09
C LYS A 79 -1.54 -10.56 -14.79
N GLU A 80 -1.38 -9.48 -14.02
CA GLU A 80 -0.48 -9.35 -12.87
C GLU A 80 0.97 -9.82 -13.11
N GLN A 81 1.45 -9.79 -14.36
CA GLN A 81 2.81 -10.20 -14.70
C GLN A 81 3.84 -9.13 -14.36
N HIS A 82 3.39 -7.88 -14.28
CA HIS A 82 4.20 -6.72 -13.96
C HIS A 82 3.52 -5.94 -12.85
N VAL A 83 4.26 -5.72 -11.76
CA VAL A 83 3.74 -5.06 -10.55
C VAL A 83 4.71 -3.99 -10.09
N CYS A 84 4.16 -2.84 -9.71
CA CYS A 84 4.83 -1.79 -8.98
C CYS A 84 4.11 -1.61 -7.64
N CYS A 85 4.84 -1.76 -6.53
CA CYS A 85 4.33 -1.51 -5.19
C CYS A 85 5.00 -0.28 -4.59
N VAL A 86 4.21 0.57 -3.95
CA VAL A 86 4.67 1.75 -3.21
C VAL A 86 4.12 1.66 -1.79
N ASP A 87 5.01 1.63 -0.81
CA ASP A 87 4.67 1.62 0.61
C ASP A 87 4.99 2.98 1.25
N LEU A 88 3.98 3.64 1.79
CA LEU A 88 4.07 4.91 2.52
C LEU A 88 3.72 4.66 3.98
N LEU A 89 4.61 3.97 4.70
CA LEU A 89 4.40 3.54 6.08
C LEU A 89 5.06 4.49 7.09
N ASN A 90 4.35 4.89 8.13
CA ASN A 90 4.78 5.78 9.21
C ASN A 90 6.01 5.25 9.98
N GLY A 91 6.20 3.93 10.03
CA GLY A 91 7.36 3.29 10.67
C GLY A 91 8.62 3.22 9.79
N ALA A 92 8.48 3.40 8.47
CA ALA A 92 9.59 3.34 7.55
C ALA A 92 10.08 4.76 7.25
N ARG A 93 11.28 5.13 7.72
CA ARG A 93 11.99 6.35 7.28
C ARG A 93 12.29 6.37 5.77
N HIS A 94 11.90 5.34 5.03
CA HIS A 94 12.19 5.12 3.63
C HIS A 94 10.92 4.64 2.91
N SER A 95 10.56 5.31 1.82
CA SER A 95 9.60 4.76 0.85
C SER A 95 10.29 3.67 0.05
N SER A 96 9.75 2.45 0.04
CA SER A 96 10.21 1.38 -0.84
C SER A 96 9.39 1.38 -2.12
N VAL A 97 10.08 1.37 -3.25
CA VAL A 97 9.49 1.17 -4.58
C VAL A 97 10.04 -0.14 -5.13
N VAL A 98 9.18 -1.15 -5.21
CA VAL A 98 9.53 -2.44 -5.81
C VAL A 98 8.98 -2.46 -7.23
N ILE A 99 9.88 -2.48 -8.21
CA ILE A 99 9.51 -2.59 -9.63
C ILE A 99 10.06 -3.92 -10.15
N ASP A 100 9.18 -4.74 -10.72
CA ASP A 100 9.61 -5.92 -11.46
C ASP A 100 10.47 -5.50 -12.66
N MET A 101 11.73 -5.94 -12.68
CA MET A 101 12.66 -5.63 -13.77
C MET A 101 12.19 -6.18 -15.13
N LYS A 102 11.32 -7.21 -15.17
CA LYS A 102 10.72 -7.66 -16.43
C LYS A 102 9.75 -6.66 -17.02
N ALA A 103 9.15 -5.80 -16.19
CA ALA A 103 8.27 -4.70 -16.63
C ALA A 103 9.06 -3.54 -17.25
N LEU A 104 10.34 -3.43 -16.89
CA LEU A 104 11.26 -2.42 -17.38
C LEU A 104 12.06 -3.03 -18.53
N GLY A 105 11.60 -2.87 -19.77
CA GLY A 105 12.44 -3.20 -20.92
C GLY A 105 13.85 -2.60 -20.79
N ASP A 106 14.87 -3.30 -21.31
CA ASP A 106 16.32 -3.11 -21.06
C ASP A 106 16.81 -1.65 -20.91
N VAL A 107 16.20 -0.69 -21.60
CA VAL A 107 16.60 0.73 -21.59
C VAL A 107 16.39 1.42 -20.23
N ASN A 108 15.43 0.98 -19.43
CA ASN A 108 15.13 1.61 -18.13
C ASN A 108 15.86 0.96 -16.94
N ALA A 109 16.39 -0.26 -17.11
CA ALA A 109 17.17 -0.94 -16.07
C ALA A 109 18.44 -0.14 -15.70
N ASP A 110 19.12 0.43 -16.69
CA ASP A 110 20.30 1.30 -16.45
C ASP A 110 19.96 2.59 -15.72
N LYS A 111 18.76 3.16 -15.94
CA LYS A 111 18.30 4.35 -15.22
C LYS A 111 18.00 4.02 -13.76
N ILE A 112 17.36 2.88 -13.49
CA ILE A 112 17.08 2.41 -12.12
C ILE A 112 18.39 2.10 -11.38
N LYS A 113 19.37 1.51 -12.06
CA LYS A 113 20.70 1.27 -11.49
C LYS A 113 21.37 2.58 -11.04
N LYS A 114 21.33 3.62 -11.88
CA LYS A 114 21.84 4.95 -11.52
C LYS A 114 21.09 5.58 -10.35
N ILE A 115 19.77 5.43 -10.28
CA ILE A 115 18.97 5.92 -9.13
C ILE A 115 19.38 5.19 -7.84
N ARG A 116 19.59 3.87 -7.90
CA ARG A 116 20.12 3.09 -6.75
C ARG A 116 21.51 3.54 -6.33
N GLU A 117 22.40 3.82 -7.28
CA GLU A 117 23.75 4.33 -6.99
C GLU A 117 23.69 5.70 -6.28
N ILE A 118 22.79 6.60 -6.70
CA ILE A 118 22.61 7.91 -6.06
C ILE A 118 22.04 7.78 -4.63
N ILE A 119 21.07 6.88 -4.40
CA ILE A 119 20.44 6.71 -3.08
C ILE A 119 21.41 6.08 -2.06
N ASN A 120 22.32 5.21 -2.52
CA ASN A 120 23.29 4.50 -1.67
C ASN A 120 24.64 5.24 -1.51
N SER A 121 24.78 6.45 -2.06
CA SER A 121 25.96 7.32 -1.94
C SER A 121 25.78 8.33 -0.81
#